data_AF-A0A0R5P9M1-F1
#
_entry.id   AF-A0A0R5P9M1-F1
#
_cell.length_a   1.000
_cell.length_b   1.000
_cell.length_c   1.000
_cell.angle_alpha   90.00
_cell.angle_beta   90.00
_cell.angle_gamma   90.00
#
_symmetry.space_group_name_H-M   'P 1'
#
loop_
_entity.id
_entity.type
_entity.pdbx_description
1 polymer ?
#
loop_
_entity_poly.entity_id
_entity_poly.type
_entity_poly.pdbx_seq_one_letter_code
_entity_poly.pdbx_strand_id
1 'polypeptide(L)'
;ESSRSTILVQLQVEDKPELWYQPGDHLGIFPANNQDLVEGLLARVEDPPPTDDAVAVETLEAGTEGVKRLWVPCRRLPPCTLRQALTFFLDITTPPCPQLLQLLATLAEDPAEREKLLRLSQDSLRYEEWKWFRSPTMLEVLEEFPSVHLPASLLLTQLPLLQARYYSIS
;
A
#
# COMPACT_ATOMS: atom_id res chain seq x y z
N GLU A 1 -5.72 18.98 -31.57
CA GLU A 1 -6.07 17.76 -30.81
C GLU A 1 -5.89 18.04 -29.33
N SER A 2 -6.79 17.54 -28.48
CA SER A 2 -6.65 17.63 -27.03
C SER A 2 -5.65 16.58 -26.55
N SER A 3 -4.72 16.95 -25.67
CA SER A 3 -3.81 16.01 -25.01
C SER A 3 -4.50 15.15 -23.94
N ARG A 4 -5.77 15.42 -23.64
CA ARG A 4 -6.59 14.71 -22.65
C ARG A 4 -7.53 13.74 -23.34
N SER A 5 -7.71 12.57 -22.73
CA SER A 5 -8.67 11.55 -23.12
C SER A 5 -9.84 11.49 -22.13
N THR A 6 -11.04 11.22 -22.63
CA THR A 6 -12.25 10.98 -21.84
C THR A 6 -12.95 9.77 -22.42
N ILE A 7 -13.36 8.84 -21.55
CA ILE A 7 -14.00 7.59 -21.95
C ILE A 7 -15.41 7.51 -21.35
N LEU A 8 -16.33 6.92 -22.09
CA LEU A 8 -17.63 6.50 -21.58
C LEU A 8 -17.49 5.05 -21.08
N VAL A 9 -17.83 4.80 -19.82
CA VAL A 9 -17.85 3.47 -19.22
C VAL A 9 -19.29 3.11 -18.91
N GLN A 10 -19.76 2.00 -19.48
CA GLN A 10 -21.08 1.45 -19.17
C GLN A 10 -20.89 0.17 -18.37
N LEU A 11 -21.44 0.14 -17.15
CA LEU A 11 -21.37 -1.01 -16.26
C LEU A 11 -22.72 -1.70 -16.25
N GLN A 12 -22.71 -3.01 -16.45
CA GLN A 12 -23.88 -3.84 -16.24
C GLN A 12 -24.00 -4.12 -14.75
N VAL A 13 -24.90 -3.40 -14.09
CA VAL A 13 -25.38 -3.75 -12.77
C VAL A 13 -26.53 -4.73 -13.00
N GLU A 14 -26.32 -5.99 -12.64
CA GLU A 14 -27.40 -6.99 -12.60
C GLU A 14 -28.53 -6.52 -11.66
N ASP A 15 -29.54 -7.33 -11.37
CA ASP A 15 -30.60 -7.02 -10.38
C ASP A 15 -30.06 -7.04 -8.92
N LYS A 16 -28.92 -6.38 -8.68
CA LYS A 16 -28.27 -6.22 -7.38
C LYS A 16 -28.87 -5.01 -6.68
N PRO A 17 -29.68 -5.22 -5.62
CA PRO A 17 -30.33 -4.12 -4.92
C PRO A 17 -29.34 -3.14 -4.28
N GLU A 18 -28.11 -3.58 -3.99
CA GLU A 18 -27.04 -2.74 -3.42
C GLU A 18 -26.51 -1.68 -4.39
N LEU A 19 -26.80 -1.80 -5.69
CA LEU A 19 -26.33 -0.90 -6.75
C LEU A 19 -27.44 -0.02 -7.33
N TRP A 20 -28.59 0.07 -6.65
CA TRP A 20 -29.62 1.03 -7.02
C TRP A 20 -29.11 2.46 -6.84
N TYR A 21 -29.41 3.34 -7.79
CA TYR A 21 -28.92 4.74 -7.80
C TYR A 21 -29.96 5.71 -8.37
N GLN A 22 -29.75 7.00 -8.10
CA GLN A 22 -30.48 8.12 -8.67
C GLN A 22 -29.53 9.10 -9.40
N PRO A 23 -30.06 9.93 -10.30
CA PRO A 23 -29.27 11.00 -10.90
C PRO A 23 -28.65 11.92 -9.84
N GLY A 24 -27.33 12.09 -9.87
CA GLY A 24 -26.56 12.85 -8.88
C GLY A 24 -25.74 11.99 -7.91
N ASP A 25 -25.98 10.68 -7.88
CA ASP A 25 -25.19 9.75 -7.06
C ASP A 25 -23.79 9.49 -7.61
N HIS A 26 -22.94 8.90 -6.76
CA HIS A 26 -21.56 8.54 -7.09
C HIS A 26 -21.35 7.03 -6.99
N LEU A 27 -20.56 6.47 -7.90
CA LEU A 27 -20.11 5.09 -7.86
C LEU A 27 -18.68 5.03 -7.33
N GLY A 28 -18.46 4.26 -6.26
CA GLY A 28 -17.13 3.94 -5.76
C GLY A 28 -16.55 2.73 -6.49
N ILE A 29 -15.45 2.92 -7.22
CA ILE A 29 -14.74 1.86 -7.94
C ILE A 29 -13.47 1.50 -7.17
N PHE A 30 -13.31 0.24 -6.79
CA PHE A 30 -12.05 -0.29 -6.27
C PHE A 30 -11.15 -0.70 -7.44
N PRO A 31 -10.05 0.02 -7.70
CA PRO A 31 -9.16 -0.30 -8.81
C PRO A 31 -8.20 -1.45 -8.44
N ALA A 32 -7.50 -1.97 -9.44
CA ALA A 32 -6.31 -2.78 -9.27
C ALA A 32 -5.07 -1.92 -9.55
N ASN A 33 -3.99 -2.14 -8.81
CA ASN A 33 -2.70 -1.54 -9.11
C ASN A 33 -2.11 -2.10 -10.42
N ASN A 34 -1.23 -1.31 -11.05
CA ASN A 34 -0.53 -1.75 -12.25
C ASN A 34 0.34 -2.98 -11.95
N GLN A 35 0.27 -4.01 -12.80
CA GLN A 35 0.98 -5.27 -12.62
C GLN A 35 2.50 -5.08 -12.54
N ASP A 36 3.10 -4.20 -13.35
CA ASP A 36 4.55 -3.97 -13.35
C ASP A 36 5.03 -3.42 -12.00
N LEU A 37 4.24 -2.54 -11.37
CA LEU A 37 4.53 -2.03 -10.03
C LEU A 37 4.40 -3.13 -8.97
N VAL A 38 3.41 -4.02 -9.12
CA VAL A 38 3.21 -5.15 -8.21
C VAL A 38 4.37 -6.13 -8.31
N GLU A 39 4.76 -6.55 -9.52
CA GLU A 39 5.91 -7.45 -9.71
C GLU A 39 7.21 -6.82 -9.23
N GLY A 40 7.42 -5.53 -9.52
CA GLY A 40 8.59 -4.80 -9.06
C GLY A 40 8.69 -4.78 -7.53
N LEU A 41 7.59 -4.53 -6.83
CA LEU A 41 7.57 -4.61 -5.36
C LEU A 41 7.79 -6.02 -4.85
N LEU A 42 7.15 -7.03 -5.43
CA LEU A 42 7.34 -8.43 -5.04
C LEU A 42 8.81 -8.84 -5.16
N ALA A 43 9.50 -8.38 -6.20
CA ALA A 43 10.93 -8.64 -6.38
C ALA A 43 11.84 -7.95 -5.35
N ARG A 44 11.34 -6.92 -4.64
CA ARG A 44 12.08 -6.22 -3.57
C ARG A 44 11.83 -6.81 -2.18
N VAL A 45 10.83 -7.67 -2.02
CA VAL A 45 10.51 -8.29 -0.72
C VAL A 45 11.55 -9.36 -0.39
N GLU A 46 12.10 -9.27 0.82
CA GLU A 46 12.98 -10.29 1.37
C GLU A 46 12.16 -11.44 1.98
N ASP A 47 12.58 -12.68 1.68
CA ASP A 47 11.93 -13.92 2.14
C ASP A 47 10.38 -13.88 1.99
N PRO A 48 9.87 -13.66 0.76
CA PRO A 48 8.44 -13.55 0.56
C PRO A 48 7.75 -14.88 0.88
N PRO A 49 6.50 -14.85 1.39
CA PRO A 49 5.71 -16.06 1.53
C PRO A 49 5.54 -16.75 0.17
N PRO A 50 5.26 -18.07 0.15
CA PRO A 50 5.01 -18.79 -1.09
C PRO A 50 3.94 -18.08 -1.94
N THR A 51 4.21 -17.94 -3.23
CA THR A 51 3.45 -17.01 -4.12
C THR A 51 1.96 -17.30 -4.17
N ASP A 52 1.57 -18.58 -4.14
CA ASP A 52 0.19 -19.03 -4.28
C ASP A 52 -0.49 -19.31 -2.94
N ASP A 53 0.23 -19.16 -1.83
CA ASP A 53 -0.30 -19.43 -0.50
C ASP A 53 -0.99 -18.19 0.06
N ALA A 54 -2.22 -18.38 0.54
CA ALA A 54 -2.91 -17.35 1.29
C ALA A 54 -2.22 -17.16 2.66
N VAL A 55 -1.86 -15.91 2.97
CA VAL A 55 -1.30 -15.53 4.26
C VAL A 55 -2.30 -14.71 5.06
N ALA A 56 -2.22 -14.82 6.37
CA ALA A 56 -2.95 -13.98 7.31
C ALA A 56 -1.96 -13.33 8.28
N VAL A 57 -2.20 -12.06 8.62
CA VAL A 57 -1.36 -11.34 9.58
C VAL A 57 -1.91 -11.55 10.98
N GLU A 58 -1.04 -11.90 11.93
CA GLU A 58 -1.37 -11.97 13.35
C GLU A 58 -0.50 -10.98 14.13
N THR A 59 -1.06 -10.40 15.19
CA THR A 59 -0.36 -9.52 16.12
C THR A 59 -0.22 -10.21 17.46
N LEU A 60 0.97 -10.11 18.06
CA LEU A 60 1.21 -10.63 19.41
C LEU A 60 0.71 -9.63 20.45
N GLU A 61 -0.38 -9.95 21.12
CA GLU A 61 -0.93 -9.12 22.19
C GLU A 61 -0.33 -9.51 23.54
N ALA A 62 0.08 -8.50 24.32
CA ALA A 62 0.53 -8.70 25.69
C ALA A 62 -0.67 -9.06 26.56
N GLY A 63 -0.63 -10.23 27.19
CA GLY A 63 -1.59 -10.57 28.23
C GLY A 63 -1.48 -9.62 29.42
N THR A 64 -2.57 -9.41 30.15
CA THR A 64 -2.54 -8.79 31.48
C THR A 64 -1.70 -9.65 32.44
N GLU A 65 -1.25 -9.07 33.56
CA GLU A 65 -0.34 -9.75 34.51
C GLU A 65 -0.77 -11.21 34.81
N GLY A 66 0.09 -12.17 34.43
CA GLY A 66 -0.14 -13.61 34.59
C GLY A 66 -0.74 -14.34 33.38
N VAL A 67 -1.19 -13.63 32.35
CA VAL A 67 -1.72 -14.20 31.10
C VAL A 67 -0.60 -14.29 30.05
N LYS A 68 -0.43 -15.47 29.44
CA LYS A 68 0.55 -15.70 28.36
C LYS A 68 0.22 -14.79 27.16
N ARG A 69 1.25 -14.35 26.44
CA ARG A 69 1.09 -13.63 25.16
C ARG A 69 0.32 -14.51 24.18
N LEU A 70 -0.63 -13.91 23.45
CA LEU A 70 -1.49 -14.60 22.50
C LEU A 70 -1.36 -13.95 21.12
N TRP A 71 -1.34 -14.78 20.09
CA TRP A 71 -1.43 -14.33 18.71
C TRP A 71 -2.90 -14.10 18.36
N VAL A 72 -3.19 -12.91 17.84
CA VAL A 72 -4.56 -12.49 17.49
C VAL A 72 -4.58 -12.08 16.01
N PRO A 73 -5.54 -12.58 15.20
CA PRO A 73 -5.65 -12.20 13.80
C PRO A 73 -5.87 -10.70 13.61
N CYS A 74 -5.04 -10.09 12.77
CA CYS A 74 -5.19 -8.71 12.35
C CYS A 74 -6.28 -8.60 11.27
N ARG A 75 -7.41 -7.98 11.60
CA ARG A 75 -8.59 -7.87 10.70
C ARG A 75 -8.46 -6.81 9.60
N ARG A 76 -7.25 -6.28 9.37
CA ARG A 76 -6.99 -5.23 8.37
C ARG A 76 -7.19 -5.75 6.95
N LEU A 77 -6.72 -6.97 6.68
CA LEU A 77 -6.78 -7.64 5.39
C LEU A 77 -7.44 -9.00 5.56
N PRO A 78 -8.26 -9.45 4.60
CA PRO A 78 -8.68 -10.85 4.56
C PRO A 78 -7.46 -11.75 4.26
N PRO A 79 -7.54 -13.06 4.57
CA PRO A 79 -6.53 -14.01 4.10
C PRO A 79 -6.41 -13.96 2.57
N CYS A 80 -5.23 -13.64 2.08
CA CYS A 80 -4.95 -13.50 0.66
C CYS A 80 -3.46 -13.70 0.37
N THR A 81 -3.09 -13.92 -0.88
CA THR A 81 -1.67 -13.95 -1.28
C THR A 81 -1.07 -12.55 -1.17
N LEU A 82 0.25 -12.46 -1.00
CA LEU A 82 0.95 -11.17 -1.00
C LEU A 82 0.69 -10.39 -2.30
N ARG A 83 0.64 -11.09 -3.44
CA ARG A 83 0.28 -10.53 -4.74
C ARG A 83 -1.11 -9.88 -4.72
N GLN A 84 -2.12 -10.58 -4.18
CA GLN A 84 -3.48 -10.03 -4.06
C GLN A 84 -3.51 -8.81 -3.13
N ALA A 85 -2.79 -8.85 -2.01
CA ALA A 85 -2.65 -7.70 -1.10
C ALA A 85 -2.16 -6.46 -1.84
N LEU A 86 -1.06 -6.58 -2.58
CA LEU A 86 -0.47 -5.49 -3.35
C LEU A 86 -1.29 -5.08 -4.58
N THR A 87 -2.07 -6.00 -5.16
CA THR A 87 -2.87 -5.70 -6.35
C THR A 87 -4.17 -4.97 -6.01
N PHE A 88 -4.88 -5.40 -4.96
CA PHE A 88 -6.27 -4.99 -4.72
C PHE A 88 -6.51 -4.28 -3.39
N PHE A 89 -5.64 -4.45 -2.39
CA PHE A 89 -5.94 -4.02 -1.02
C PHE A 89 -5.04 -2.91 -0.50
N LEU A 90 -3.80 -2.82 -0.99
CA LEU A 90 -2.81 -1.87 -0.48
C LEU A 90 -2.51 -0.78 -1.51
N ASP A 91 -2.36 0.46 -1.03
CA ASP A 91 -1.89 1.57 -1.84
C ASP A 91 -0.36 1.53 -1.93
N ILE A 92 0.13 1.28 -3.14
CA ILE A 92 1.56 1.21 -3.45
C ILE A 92 2.05 2.46 -4.20
N THR A 93 1.15 3.40 -4.48
CA THR A 93 1.39 4.54 -5.38
C THR A 93 1.47 5.87 -4.65
N THR A 94 0.78 6.00 -3.51
CA THR A 94 0.89 7.20 -2.66
C THR A 94 2.28 7.25 -2.03
N PRO A 95 2.97 8.42 -2.04
CA PRO A 95 4.26 8.58 -1.40
C PRO A 95 4.27 8.13 0.06
N PRO A 96 5.26 7.33 0.49
CA PRO A 96 5.40 6.87 1.87
C PRO A 96 5.39 8.02 2.87
N CYS A 97 4.59 7.90 3.93
CA CYS A 97 4.53 8.91 4.99
C CYS A 97 5.85 8.98 5.78
N PRO A 98 6.12 10.08 6.51
CA PRO A 98 7.36 10.21 7.28
C PRO A 98 7.58 9.07 8.28
N GLN A 99 6.51 8.56 8.91
CA GLN A 99 6.58 7.42 9.82
C GLN A 99 7.02 6.13 9.12
N LEU A 100 6.54 5.88 7.90
CA LEU A 100 6.97 4.74 7.10
C LEU A 100 8.43 4.91 6.66
N LEU A 101 8.85 6.10 6.24
CA LEU A 101 10.26 6.40 5.92
C LEU A 101 11.19 6.16 7.12
N GLN A 102 10.75 6.53 8.33
CA GLN A 102 11.50 6.26 9.55
C GLN A 102 11.66 4.76 9.79
N LEU A 103 10.62 3.96 9.55
CA LEU A 103 10.68 2.51 9.67
C LEU A 103 11.62 1.91 8.62
N LEU A 104 11.55 2.35 7.36
CA LEU A 104 12.48 1.90 6.30
C LEU A 104 13.93 2.22 6.66
N ALA A 105 14.19 3.36 7.32
CA ALA A 105 15.54 3.70 7.77
C ALA A 105 16.12 2.69 8.78
N THR A 106 15.28 2.00 9.55
CA THR A 106 15.73 0.95 10.48
C THR A 106 16.10 -0.36 9.78
N LEU A 107 15.69 -0.50 8.52
CA LEU A 107 15.91 -1.68 7.67
C LEU A 107 17.00 -1.47 6.62
N ALA A 108 17.50 -0.24 6.46
CA ALA A 108 18.58 0.10 5.56
C ALA A 108 19.94 -0.30 6.14
N GLU A 109 20.71 -1.10 5.41
CA GLU A 109 22.07 -1.48 5.79
C GLU A 109 23.13 -0.43 5.47
N ASP A 110 22.95 0.36 4.39
CA ASP A 110 23.87 1.44 4.06
C ASP A 110 23.65 2.63 5.02
N PRO A 111 24.66 3.06 5.79
CA PRO A 111 24.56 4.22 6.67
C PRO A 111 24.13 5.51 5.93
N ALA A 112 24.53 5.69 4.67
CA ALA A 112 24.19 6.89 3.91
C ALA A 112 22.71 6.90 3.50
N GLU A 113 22.18 5.76 3.03
CA GLU A 113 20.75 5.59 2.75
C GLU A 113 19.91 5.78 4.00
N ARG A 114 20.32 5.15 5.11
CA ARG A 114 19.67 5.31 6.42
C ARG A 114 19.62 6.77 6.87
N GLU A 115 20.73 7.50 6.80
CA GLU A 115 20.75 8.92 7.17
C GLU A 115 19.80 9.74 6.30
N LYS A 116 19.77 9.47 4.99
CA LYS A 116 18.89 10.17 4.06
C LYS A 116 17.41 9.87 4.33
N LEU A 117 17.03 8.62 4.60
CA LEU A 117 15.68 8.24 5.02
C LEU A 117 15.29 8.92 6.33
N LEU A 118 16.18 8.93 7.33
CA LEU A 118 15.93 9.61 8.61
C LEU A 118 15.72 11.12 8.41
N ARG A 119 16.56 11.76 7.60
CA ARG A 119 16.41 13.19 7.26
C ARG A 119 15.07 13.48 6.61
N LEU A 120 14.65 12.68 5.63
CA LEU A 120 13.33 12.81 5.01
C LEU A 120 12.20 12.58 6.02
N SER A 121 12.36 11.66 6.97
CA SER A 121 11.32 11.38 7.97
C SER A 121 11.18 12.48 9.05
N GLN A 122 12.22 13.26 9.31
CA GLN A 122 12.28 14.21 10.43
C GLN A 122 12.13 15.68 9.99
N ASP A 123 12.54 16.01 8.77
CA ASP A 123 12.46 17.36 8.22
C ASP A 123 11.19 17.51 7.37
N SER A 124 10.17 18.17 7.93
CA SER A 124 8.88 18.35 7.27
C SER A 124 8.98 19.13 5.97
N LEU A 125 9.86 20.14 5.89
CA LEU A 125 10.01 20.95 4.67
C LEU A 125 10.63 20.10 3.56
N ARG A 126 11.71 19.38 3.85
CA ARG A 126 12.35 18.50 2.87
C ARG A 126 11.44 17.36 2.43
N TYR A 127 10.69 16.79 3.35
CA TYR A 127 9.69 15.77 3.02
C TYR A 127 8.65 16.30 2.04
N GLU A 128 8.08 17.49 2.32
CA GLU A 128 7.09 18.09 1.44
C GLU A 128 7.68 18.40 0.07
N GLU A 129 8.88 18.98 -0.01
CA GLU A 129 9.57 19.21 -1.29
C GLU A 129 9.77 17.90 -2.06
N TRP A 130 10.33 16.87 -1.42
CA TRP A 130 10.53 15.56 -2.04
C TRP A 130 9.22 14.95 -2.53
N LYS A 131 8.17 14.98 -1.70
CA LYS A 131 6.84 14.46 -2.02
C LYS A 131 6.19 15.20 -3.19
N TRP A 132 6.23 16.53 -3.20
CA TRP A 132 5.57 17.33 -4.25
C TRP A 132 6.29 17.26 -5.59
N PHE A 133 7.62 17.28 -5.59
CA PHE A 133 8.39 17.30 -6.83
C PHE A 133 8.57 15.92 -7.45
N ARG A 134 8.71 14.87 -6.63
CA ARG A 134 8.93 13.51 -7.14
C ARG A 134 7.67 12.64 -7.10
N SER A 135 6.81 12.83 -6.11
CA SER A 135 5.63 12.00 -5.84
C SER A 135 5.90 10.50 -6.02
N PRO A 136 6.96 9.94 -5.39
CA PRO A 136 7.40 8.60 -5.71
C PRO A 136 6.46 7.55 -5.14
N THR A 137 6.25 6.48 -5.89
CA THR A 137 5.62 5.25 -5.47
C THR A 137 6.51 4.50 -4.46
N MET A 138 5.93 3.52 -3.76
CA MET A 138 6.71 2.68 -2.83
C MET A 138 7.86 1.95 -3.55
N LEU A 139 7.66 1.53 -4.81
CA LEU A 139 8.69 0.85 -5.60
C LEU A 139 9.88 1.78 -5.88
N GLU A 140 9.62 3.00 -6.36
CA GLU A 140 10.67 3.98 -6.66
C GLU A 140 11.47 4.36 -5.41
N VAL A 141 10.83 4.39 -4.23
CA VAL A 141 11.55 4.56 -2.95
C VAL A 141 12.51 3.39 -2.72
N LEU A 142 12.09 2.15 -2.91
CA LEU A 142 12.93 0.97 -2.69
C LEU A 142 14.03 0.79 -3.76
N GLU A 143 13.87 1.41 -4.92
CA GLU A 143 14.91 1.55 -5.94
C GLU A 143 15.90 2.67 -5.60
N GLU A 144 15.44 3.78 -4.99
CA GLU A 144 16.31 4.85 -4.49
C GLU A 144 17.12 4.43 -3.24
N PHE A 145 16.60 3.47 -2.47
CA PHE A 145 17.21 2.93 -1.25
C PHE A 145 17.36 1.39 -1.34
N PRO A 146 18.27 0.88 -2.20
CA PRO A 146 18.41 -0.55 -2.46
C PRO A 146 18.84 -1.37 -1.23
N SER A 147 19.51 -0.77 -0.25
CA SER A 147 19.98 -1.46 0.97
C SER A 147 18.87 -1.75 2.00
N VAL A 148 17.64 -1.32 1.73
CA VAL A 148 16.47 -1.62 2.57
C VAL A 148 16.08 -3.09 2.41
N HIS A 149 16.20 -3.83 3.50
CA HIS A 149 15.69 -5.20 3.63
C HIS A 149 14.21 -5.18 3.96
N LEU A 150 13.36 -5.47 2.97
CA LEU A 150 11.92 -5.23 3.05
C LEU A 150 11.15 -6.51 3.40
N PRO A 151 10.71 -6.69 4.67
CA PRO A 151 9.89 -7.82 5.03
C PRO A 151 8.46 -7.67 4.53
N ALA A 152 7.85 -8.77 4.07
CA ALA A 152 6.45 -8.79 3.63
C ALA A 152 5.48 -8.27 4.70
N SER A 153 5.74 -8.58 5.97
CA SER A 153 4.91 -8.17 7.11
C SER A 153 4.81 -6.64 7.25
N LEU A 154 5.87 -5.90 6.92
CA LEU A 154 5.84 -4.44 6.93
C LEU A 154 4.89 -3.90 5.87
N LEU A 155 4.94 -4.42 4.64
CA LEU A 155 4.01 -4.00 3.58
C LEU A 155 2.56 -4.26 3.99
N LEU A 156 2.28 -5.46 4.49
CA LEU A 156 0.92 -5.88 4.89
C LEU A 156 0.36 -5.07 6.07
N THR A 157 1.22 -4.55 6.94
CA THR A 157 0.78 -3.83 8.16
C THR A 157 0.86 -2.31 8.04
N GLN A 158 1.78 -1.77 7.25
CA GLN A 158 2.10 -0.35 7.23
C GLN A 158 1.62 0.38 5.98
N LEU A 159 1.51 -0.28 4.82
CA LEU A 159 0.99 0.39 3.62
C LEU A 159 -0.48 0.74 3.80
N PRO A 160 -0.94 1.94 3.42
CA PRO A 160 -2.36 2.33 3.47
C PRO A 160 -3.26 1.38 2.67
N LEU A 161 -4.55 1.34 3.01
CA LEU A 161 -5.52 0.60 2.21
C LEU A 161 -5.81 1.34 0.90
N LEU A 162 -5.91 0.60 -0.19
CA LEU A 162 -6.29 1.12 -1.50
C LEU A 162 -7.72 1.65 -1.45
N GLN A 163 -7.88 2.96 -1.69
CA GLN A 163 -9.18 3.63 -1.59
C GLN A 163 -10.03 3.43 -2.85
N ALA A 164 -11.35 3.40 -2.69
CA ALA A 164 -12.24 3.50 -3.84
C ALA A 164 -12.13 4.88 -4.50
N ARG A 165 -12.24 4.94 -5.82
CA ARG A 165 -12.30 6.18 -6.58
C ARG A 165 -13.76 6.45 -6.95
N TYR A 166 -14.24 7.64 -6.59
CA TYR A 166 -15.63 8.03 -6.81
C TYR A 166 -15.79 8.71 -8.17
N TYR A 167 -16.76 8.23 -8.94
CA TYR A 167 -17.18 8.80 -10.21
C TYR A 167 -18.65 9.16 -10.15
N SER A 168 -19.03 10.36 -10.60
CA SER A 168 -20.44 10.73 -10.71
C SER A 168 -21.12 9.87 -11.76
N ILE A 169 -22.25 9.28 -11.41
CA ILE A 169 -23.03 8.46 -12.35
C ILE A 169 -23.65 9.40 -13.38
N SER A 170 -23.39 9.13 -14.67
CA SER A 170 -23.78 9.96 -15.82
C SER A 170 -25.01 9.40 -16.52
#